data_AF-A0A955D386-F1
#
_entry.id   AF-A0A955D386-F1
#
_cell.length_a   1.000
_cell.length_b   1.000
_cell.length_c   1.000
_cell.angle_alpha   90.00
_cell.angle_beta   90.00
_cell.angle_gamma   90.00
#
_symmetry.space_group_name_H-M   'P 1'
#
loop_
_entity.id
_entity.type
_entity.pdbx_description
1 polymer ?
#
loop_
_entity_poly.entity_id
_entity_poly.type
_entity_poly.pdbx_seq_one_letter_code
_entity_poly.pdbx_strand_id
1 'polypeptide(L)'
;MSKLNVQCRRTVRTTPRCRRGFNLVELMIALAITAALLAATMVALNASFVAYQRTAEEASTHTIARLALHRMLVLIRTGSDFGPFPVDPTQSVITSDTLEFRTPGGKIVTLSYDPDAQNLSYGVLDEGTGVESVNVLLNGVAPILDADGVRIKPFTLEYELGHKLYRATIDLSVIADDDANLDMEGDYVGELRLVASAMPRSAAYGE
;
A
#
# COMPACT_ATOMS: atom_id res chain seq x y z
N MET A 1 -95.72 29.41 -33.91
CA MET A 1 -94.81 29.47 -32.76
C MET A 1 -94.49 28.05 -32.31
N SER A 2 -93.29 27.54 -32.60
CA SER A 2 -92.61 26.52 -31.79
C SER A 2 -91.16 26.41 -32.27
N LYS A 3 -90.28 26.17 -31.31
CA LYS A 3 -88.85 26.49 -31.25
C LYS A 3 -87.99 25.27 -31.59
N LEU A 4 -86.79 25.56 -32.11
CA LEU A 4 -85.52 24.80 -32.00
C LEU A 4 -85.53 23.36 -32.57
N ASN A 5 -84.45 22.83 -33.15
CA ASN A 5 -83.08 22.87 -32.68
C ASN A 5 -82.17 22.44 -33.84
N VAL A 6 -81.34 23.35 -34.36
CA VAL A 6 -80.30 22.99 -35.35
C VAL A 6 -79.14 22.37 -34.57
N GLN A 7 -79.11 21.05 -34.51
CA GLN A 7 -78.02 20.33 -33.86
C GLN A 7 -76.93 20.04 -34.89
N CYS A 8 -75.98 20.96 -35.00
CA CYS A 8 -74.76 20.79 -35.79
C CYS A 8 -73.88 19.70 -35.14
N ARG A 9 -74.04 18.44 -35.58
CA ARG A 9 -73.15 17.34 -35.20
C ARG A 9 -71.80 17.54 -35.88
N ARG A 10 -70.82 18.10 -35.16
CA ARG A 10 -69.40 17.97 -35.53
C ARG A 10 -69.02 16.50 -35.43
N THR A 11 -68.88 15.84 -36.58
CA THR A 11 -68.20 14.54 -36.66
C THR A 11 -66.71 14.76 -36.38
N VAL A 12 -66.25 14.37 -35.21
CA VAL A 12 -64.82 14.27 -34.91
C VAL A 12 -64.26 13.16 -35.81
N ARG A 13 -63.50 13.53 -36.85
CA ARG A 13 -62.71 12.58 -37.63
C ARG A 13 -61.60 12.05 -36.72
N THR A 14 -61.77 10.86 -36.18
CA THR A 14 -60.66 10.10 -35.59
C THR A 14 -59.78 9.62 -36.74
N THR A 15 -58.61 10.25 -36.92
CA THR A 15 -57.60 9.70 -37.82
C THR A 15 -57.13 8.35 -37.26
N PRO A 16 -57.10 7.28 -38.06
CA PRO A 16 -56.51 6.04 -37.61
C PRO A 16 -55.03 6.32 -37.32
N ARG A 17 -54.64 6.17 -36.06
CA ARG A 17 -53.23 6.16 -35.68
C ARG A 17 -52.60 4.96 -36.37
N CYS A 18 -51.88 5.18 -37.46
CA CYS A 18 -50.99 4.17 -38.03
C CYS A 18 -50.05 3.72 -36.91
N ARG A 19 -50.29 2.51 -36.39
CA ARG A 19 -49.33 1.83 -35.52
C ARG A 19 -48.16 1.44 -36.42
N ARG A 20 -47.14 2.30 -36.46
CA ARG A 20 -45.85 1.97 -37.07
C ARG A 20 -45.17 0.97 -36.14
N GLY A 21 -45.21 -0.31 -36.51
CA GLY A 21 -44.33 -1.32 -35.92
C GLY A 21 -42.90 -1.10 -36.40
N PHE A 22 -41.92 -1.47 -35.60
CA PHE A 22 -40.51 -1.45 -35.99
C PHE A 22 -40.27 -2.41 -37.16
N ASN A 23 -39.50 -1.95 -38.16
CA ASN A 23 -39.04 -2.82 -39.24
C ASN A 23 -37.95 -3.77 -38.72
N LEU A 24 -37.88 -5.01 -39.21
CA LEU A 24 -36.88 -6.01 -38.82
C LEU A 24 -35.45 -5.47 -38.98
N VAL A 25 -35.19 -4.75 -40.08
CA VAL A 25 -33.88 -4.12 -40.31
C VAL A 25 -33.57 -3.06 -39.25
N GLU A 26 -34.56 -2.27 -38.83
CA GLU A 26 -34.40 -1.25 -37.78
C GLU A 26 -34.12 -1.89 -36.42
N LEU A 27 -34.78 -3.02 -36.12
CA LEU A 27 -34.51 -3.81 -34.91
C LEU A 27 -33.13 -4.46 -34.92
N MET A 28 -32.65 -4.94 -36.08
CA MET A 28 -31.28 -5.45 -36.21
C MET A 28 -30.22 -4.37 -36.05
N ILE A 29 -30.44 -3.17 -36.61
CA ILE A 29 -29.53 -2.03 -36.44
C ILE A 29 -29.51 -1.60 -34.97
N ALA A 30 -30.68 -1.49 -34.34
CA ALA A 30 -30.78 -1.15 -32.92
C ALA A 30 -30.05 -2.20 -32.05
N LEU A 31 -30.24 -3.49 -32.32
CA LEU A 31 -29.57 -4.59 -31.61
C LEU A 31 -28.04 -4.58 -31.82
N ALA A 32 -27.58 -4.27 -33.03
CA ALA A 32 -26.15 -4.18 -33.32
C ALA A 32 -25.51 -3.01 -32.56
N ILE A 33 -26.17 -1.85 -32.55
CA ILE A 33 -25.70 -0.66 -31.82
C ILE A 33 -25.69 -0.94 -30.31
N THR A 34 -26.75 -1.52 -29.75
CA THR A 34 -26.79 -1.83 -28.31
C THR A 34 -25.76 -2.88 -27.92
N ALA A 35 -25.55 -3.91 -28.74
CA ALA A 35 -24.50 -4.91 -28.50
C ALA A 35 -23.10 -4.28 -28.54
N ALA A 36 -22.83 -3.39 -29.50
CA ALA A 36 -21.55 -2.68 -29.59
C ALA A 36 -21.33 -1.75 -28.38
N LEU A 37 -22.36 -1.00 -27.97
CA LEU A 37 -22.28 -0.15 -26.78
C LEU A 37 -22.10 -0.97 -25.50
N LEU A 38 -22.81 -2.08 -25.35
CA LEU A 38 -22.67 -2.97 -24.20
C LEU A 38 -21.25 -3.52 -24.10
N ALA A 39 -20.69 -4.00 -25.23
CA ALA A 39 -19.32 -4.50 -25.29
C ALA A 39 -18.32 -3.40 -24.89
N ALA A 40 -18.45 -2.19 -25.43
CA ALA A 40 -17.59 -1.06 -25.07
C ALA A 40 -17.69 -0.71 -23.58
N THR A 41 -18.91 -0.70 -23.01
CA THR A 41 -19.09 -0.42 -21.57
C THR A 41 -18.50 -1.51 -20.68
N MET A 42 -18.55 -2.78 -21.10
CA MET A 42 -17.95 -3.88 -20.33
C MET A 42 -16.43 -3.77 -20.27
N VAL A 43 -15.79 -3.38 -21.38
CA VAL A 43 -14.34 -3.13 -21.43
C VAL A 43 -13.97 -1.94 -20.53
N ALA A 44 -14.72 -0.84 -20.59
CA ALA A 44 -14.48 0.32 -19.74
C ALA A 44 -14.68 0.02 -18.24
N LEU A 45 -15.70 -0.77 -17.90
CA LEU A 45 -15.98 -1.21 -16.53
C LEU A 45 -14.82 -2.08 -16.00
N ASN A 46 -14.35 -3.03 -16.81
CA ASN A 46 -13.22 -3.89 -16.44
C ASN A 46 -11.97 -3.06 -16.14
N ALA A 47 -11.61 -2.12 -17.03
CA ALA A 47 -10.49 -1.22 -16.81
C ALA A 47 -10.65 -0.37 -15.54
N SER A 48 -11.88 0.07 -15.22
CA SER A 48 -12.15 0.84 -14.00
C SER A 48 -11.94 0.02 -12.72
N PHE A 49 -12.31 -1.27 -12.72
CA PHE A 49 -12.08 -2.13 -11.56
C PHE A 49 -10.60 -2.41 -11.32
N VAL A 50 -9.83 -2.67 -12.39
CA VAL A 50 -8.38 -2.86 -12.29
C VAL A 50 -7.71 -1.61 -11.72
N ALA A 51 -8.05 -0.43 -12.23
CA ALA A 51 -7.49 0.83 -11.73
C ALA A 51 -7.88 1.11 -10.27
N TYR A 52 -9.12 0.81 -9.89
CA TYR A 52 -9.58 0.96 -8.51
C TYR A 52 -8.82 0.03 -7.56
N GLN A 53 -8.67 -1.24 -7.92
CA GLN A 53 -7.95 -2.23 -7.10
C GLN A 53 -6.51 -1.77 -6.85
N ARG A 54 -5.77 -1.39 -7.89
CA ARG A 54 -4.39 -0.88 -7.78
C ARG A 54 -4.29 0.31 -6.84
N THR A 55 -5.19 1.29 -7.00
CA THR A 55 -5.20 2.49 -6.15
C THR A 55 -5.50 2.14 -4.69
N ALA A 56 -6.40 1.18 -4.45
CA ALA A 56 -6.75 0.75 -3.11
C ALA A 56 -5.60 0.00 -2.43
N GLU A 57 -4.92 -0.89 -3.17
CA GLU A 57 -3.75 -1.62 -2.70
C GLU A 57 -2.59 -0.66 -2.40
N GLU A 58 -2.27 0.27 -3.29
CA GLU A 58 -1.23 1.29 -3.09
C GLU A 58 -1.51 2.15 -1.84
N ALA A 59 -2.76 2.64 -1.69
CA ALA A 59 -3.15 3.42 -0.52
C ALA A 59 -3.05 2.62 0.79
N SER A 60 -3.37 1.33 0.74
CA SER A 60 -3.25 0.42 1.88
C SER A 60 -1.79 0.18 2.27
N THR A 61 -0.93 -0.11 1.28
CA THR A 61 0.52 -0.31 1.45
C THR A 61 1.14 0.92 2.07
N HIS A 62 0.84 2.11 1.57
CA HIS A 62 1.34 3.36 2.12
C HIS A 62 0.93 3.58 3.59
N THR A 63 -0.30 3.22 3.94
CA THR A 63 -0.80 3.34 5.32
C THR A 63 -0.11 2.34 6.26
N ILE A 64 0.02 1.08 5.85
CA ILE A 64 0.67 0.01 6.63
C ILE A 64 2.16 0.31 6.80
N ALA A 65 2.84 0.68 5.71
CA ALA A 65 4.23 1.13 5.69
C ALA A 65 4.49 2.26 6.71
N ARG A 66 3.67 3.31 6.69
CA ARG A 66 3.81 4.43 7.64
C ARG A 66 3.56 4.01 9.08
N LEU A 67 2.58 3.13 9.32
CA LEU A 67 2.32 2.59 10.66
C LEU A 67 3.49 1.74 11.17
N ALA A 68 4.06 0.89 10.34
CA ALA A 68 5.23 0.07 10.65
C ALA A 68 6.45 0.95 11.00
N LEU A 69 6.74 1.95 10.15
CA LEU A 69 7.81 2.90 10.40
C LEU A 69 7.60 3.68 11.70
N HIS A 70 6.39 4.18 11.93
CA HIS A 70 6.08 4.87 13.18
C HIS A 70 6.30 3.97 14.41
N ARG A 71 5.88 2.70 14.35
CA ARG A 71 6.12 1.72 15.43
C ARG A 71 7.62 1.51 15.66
N MET A 72 8.42 1.33 14.61
CA MET A 72 9.87 1.21 14.73
C MET A 72 10.51 2.45 15.37
N LEU A 73 10.12 3.66 14.95
CA LEU A 73 10.63 4.89 15.55
C LEU A 73 10.29 5.02 17.04
N VAL A 74 9.07 4.63 17.43
CA VAL A 74 8.67 4.63 18.85
C VAL A 74 9.52 3.64 19.63
N LEU A 75 9.71 2.43 19.10
CA LEU A 75 10.54 1.40 19.72
C LEU A 75 11.99 1.87 19.89
N ILE A 76 12.58 2.47 18.87
CA ILE A 76 13.93 3.07 18.94
C ILE A 76 13.99 4.21 19.98
N ARG A 77 12.95 5.05 20.07
CA ARG A 77 12.94 6.14 21.06
C ARG A 77 12.86 5.64 22.49
N THR A 78 12.16 4.54 22.73
CA THR A 78 11.96 3.97 24.08
C THR A 78 12.97 2.88 24.44
N GLY A 79 13.68 2.33 23.45
CA GLY A 79 14.67 1.30 23.64
C GLY A 79 15.92 1.82 24.36
N SER A 80 16.70 0.88 24.86
CA SER A 80 18.02 1.05 25.43
C SER A 80 18.92 -0.06 24.87
N ASP A 81 20.24 0.13 24.92
CA ASP A 81 21.20 -0.93 24.57
C ASP A 81 21.00 -1.45 23.14
N PHE A 82 21.50 -0.68 22.16
CA PHE A 82 21.26 -0.92 20.74
C PHE A 82 22.43 -1.65 20.11
N GLY A 83 22.14 -2.68 19.32
CA GLY A 83 23.10 -3.41 18.50
C GLY A 83 22.73 -3.44 17.01
N PRO A 84 23.65 -3.84 16.13
CA PRO A 84 24.97 -4.39 16.45
C PRO A 84 26.01 -3.31 16.82
N PHE A 85 26.87 -3.62 17.79
CA PHE A 85 27.97 -2.74 18.20
C PHE A 85 29.11 -2.71 17.16
N PRO A 86 29.84 -1.60 17.04
CA PRO A 86 31.01 -1.54 16.18
C PRO A 86 32.11 -2.43 16.75
N VAL A 87 32.81 -3.14 15.86
CA VAL A 87 34.01 -3.92 16.24
C VAL A 87 35.14 -3.00 16.69
N ASP A 88 35.20 -1.79 16.13
CA ASP A 88 36.17 -0.75 16.47
C ASP A 88 35.45 0.47 17.08
N PRO A 89 35.76 0.88 18.32
CA PRO A 89 35.11 2.02 18.99
C PRO A 89 35.36 3.37 18.29
N THR A 90 36.33 3.45 17.38
CA THR A 90 36.56 4.65 16.55
C THR A 90 35.55 4.77 15.40
N GLN A 91 34.88 3.67 15.04
CA GLN A 91 33.85 3.67 14.01
C GLN A 91 32.52 4.16 14.59
N SER A 92 32.13 5.37 14.18
CA SER A 92 30.89 6.00 14.65
C SER A 92 29.65 5.61 13.84
N VAL A 93 29.77 4.99 12.66
CA VAL A 93 28.62 4.65 11.80
C VAL A 93 28.70 3.20 11.34
N ILE A 94 27.61 2.47 11.48
CA ILE A 94 27.46 1.07 11.10
C ILE A 94 26.20 0.91 10.27
N THR A 95 26.26 0.06 9.25
CA THR A 95 25.09 -0.35 8.48
C THR A 95 24.83 -1.85 8.64
N SER A 96 23.59 -2.21 8.94
CA SER A 96 23.17 -3.57 9.27
C SER A 96 21.81 -3.93 8.68
N ASP A 97 21.60 -5.23 8.49
CA ASP A 97 20.29 -5.81 8.12
C ASP A 97 19.42 -6.08 9.35
N THR A 98 20.02 -6.03 10.53
CA THR A 98 19.37 -6.25 11.81
C THR A 98 19.58 -5.07 12.74
N LEU A 99 18.58 -4.78 13.57
CA LEU A 99 18.63 -3.81 14.64
C LEU A 99 18.05 -4.44 15.90
N GLU A 100 18.89 -4.61 16.91
CA GLU A 100 18.49 -5.17 18.20
C GLU A 100 18.48 -4.08 19.26
N PHE A 101 17.53 -4.13 20.18
CA PHE A 101 17.49 -3.26 21.35
C PHE A 101 16.69 -3.85 22.50
N ARG A 102 17.03 -3.40 23.70
CA ARG A 102 16.31 -3.75 24.93
C ARG A 102 15.16 -2.78 25.17
N THR A 103 13.96 -3.31 25.39
CA THR A 103 12.79 -2.53 25.81
C THR A 103 12.81 -2.32 27.33
N PRO A 104 12.22 -1.24 27.88
CA PRO A 104 12.16 -1.02 29.34
C PRO A 104 11.55 -2.17 30.15
N GLY A 105 10.75 -3.05 29.52
CA GLY A 105 10.21 -4.26 30.12
C GLY A 105 11.16 -5.46 30.16
N GLY A 106 12.46 -5.28 29.86
CA GLY A 106 13.47 -6.35 29.89
C GLY A 106 13.42 -7.31 28.69
N LYS A 107 12.66 -6.97 27.65
CA LYS A 107 12.55 -7.79 26.42
C LYS A 107 13.58 -7.32 25.40
N ILE A 108 14.24 -8.27 24.74
CA ILE A 108 15.10 -7.97 23.60
C ILE A 108 14.23 -8.01 22.36
N VAL A 109 14.29 -6.94 21.59
CA VAL A 109 13.57 -6.79 20.34
C VAL A 109 14.57 -6.79 19.21
N THR A 110 14.33 -7.60 18.20
CA THR A 110 15.17 -7.71 17.00
C THR A 110 14.33 -7.38 15.78
N LEU A 111 14.69 -6.30 15.09
CA LEU A 111 14.21 -6.02 13.74
C LEU A 111 15.18 -6.67 12.76
N SER A 112 14.68 -7.50 11.85
CA SER A 112 15.52 -8.17 10.86
C SER A 112 14.91 -8.04 9.48
N TYR A 113 15.68 -7.52 8.54
CA TYR A 113 15.32 -7.49 7.13
C TYR A 113 15.91 -8.71 6.41
N ASP A 114 15.03 -9.51 5.81
CA ASP A 114 15.41 -10.62 4.95
C ASP A 114 15.27 -10.20 3.47
N PRO A 115 16.37 -10.07 2.72
CA PRO A 115 16.32 -9.71 1.31
C PRO A 115 15.76 -10.81 0.41
N ASP A 116 15.92 -12.08 0.79
CA ASP A 116 15.47 -13.22 -0.02
C ASP A 116 13.96 -13.41 0.13
N ALA A 117 13.46 -13.27 1.35
CA ALA A 117 12.03 -13.32 1.65
C ALA A 117 11.30 -11.98 1.46
N GLN A 118 12.03 -10.90 1.15
CA GLN A 118 11.52 -9.53 0.99
C GLN A 118 10.59 -9.09 2.13
N ASN A 119 10.94 -9.47 3.36
CA ASN A 119 10.14 -9.18 4.53
C ASN A 119 10.98 -8.50 5.61
N LEU A 120 10.30 -7.66 6.37
CA LEU A 120 10.81 -7.09 7.60
C LEU A 120 10.13 -7.81 8.75
N SER A 121 10.91 -8.49 9.58
CA SER A 121 10.45 -9.23 10.74
C SER A 121 10.79 -8.52 12.04
N TYR A 122 9.95 -8.75 13.04
CA TYR A 122 10.06 -8.25 14.39
C TYR A 122 10.03 -9.45 15.35
N GLY A 123 11.18 -9.74 15.92
CA GLY A 123 11.41 -10.74 16.96
C GLY A 123 11.32 -10.12 18.34
N VAL A 124 10.64 -10.78 19.28
CA VAL A 124 10.70 -10.46 20.70
C VAL A 124 11.17 -11.68 21.46
N LEU A 125 12.32 -11.54 22.11
CA LEU A 125 12.87 -12.49 23.05
C LEU A 125 12.58 -12.01 24.48
N ASP A 126 11.90 -12.85 25.25
CA ASP A 126 11.65 -12.60 26.67
C ASP A 126 12.73 -13.31 27.52
N GLU A 127 13.65 -12.55 28.11
CA GLU A 127 14.78 -13.10 28.89
C GLU A 127 14.32 -14.00 30.05
N GLY A 128 13.13 -13.78 30.60
CA GLY A 128 12.61 -14.56 31.72
C GLY A 128 12.12 -15.96 31.33
N THR A 129 11.71 -16.15 30.07
CA THR A 129 11.15 -17.43 29.58
C THR A 129 11.99 -18.08 28.48
N GLY A 130 12.89 -17.32 27.85
CA GLY A 130 13.68 -17.75 26.69
C GLY A 130 12.85 -17.98 25.43
N VAL A 131 11.57 -17.58 25.42
CA VAL A 131 10.70 -17.74 24.25
C VAL A 131 10.92 -16.58 23.29
N GLU A 132 11.28 -16.91 22.06
CA GLU A 132 11.36 -15.97 20.94
C GLU A 132 10.09 -16.03 20.11
N SER A 133 9.49 -14.87 19.86
CA SER A 133 8.32 -14.71 18.99
C SER A 133 8.68 -13.83 17.81
N VAL A 134 8.73 -14.42 16.62
CA VAL A 134 9.02 -13.72 15.36
C VAL A 134 7.72 -13.47 14.62
N ASN A 135 7.41 -12.22 14.36
CA ASN A 135 6.26 -11.81 13.57
C ASN A 135 6.72 -10.99 12.37
N VAL A 136 6.03 -11.14 11.25
CA VAL A 136 6.30 -10.30 10.08
C VAL A 136 5.66 -8.93 10.30
N LEU A 137 6.47 -7.88 10.23
CA LEU A 137 6.04 -6.49 10.38
C LEU A 137 5.60 -5.89 9.05
N LEU A 138 6.33 -6.21 7.98
CA LEU A 138 6.05 -5.71 6.63
C LEU A 138 6.49 -6.73 5.57
N ASN A 139 5.65 -6.92 4.55
CA ASN A 139 5.96 -7.69 3.35
C ASN A 139 6.28 -6.76 2.18
N GLY A 140 6.89 -7.31 1.12
CA GLY A 140 7.19 -6.56 -0.10
C GLY A 140 8.31 -5.53 0.09
N VAL A 141 9.22 -5.76 1.05
CA VAL A 141 10.34 -4.86 1.30
C VAL A 141 11.44 -5.13 0.28
N ALA A 142 11.52 -4.27 -0.72
CA ALA A 142 12.47 -4.37 -1.82
C ALA A 142 13.88 -3.89 -1.41
N PRO A 143 14.93 -4.54 -1.92
CA PRO A 143 16.30 -4.13 -1.66
C PRO A 143 16.61 -2.83 -2.41
N ILE A 144 17.15 -1.84 -1.70
CA ILE A 144 17.64 -0.60 -2.31
C ILE A 144 19.04 -0.87 -2.86
N LEU A 145 19.26 -0.54 -4.14
CA LEU A 145 20.56 -0.66 -4.80
C LEU A 145 21.17 0.74 -5.01
N ASP A 146 22.46 0.87 -4.76
CA ASP A 146 23.24 2.07 -5.09
C ASP A 146 23.57 2.13 -6.60
N ALA A 147 24.18 3.23 -7.06
CA ALA A 147 24.60 3.44 -8.45
C ALA A 147 25.53 2.34 -8.98
N ASP A 148 26.30 1.72 -8.09
CA ASP A 148 27.22 0.61 -8.40
C ASP A 148 26.53 -0.78 -8.31
N GLY A 149 25.22 -0.83 -8.10
CA GLY A 149 24.45 -2.06 -7.95
C GLY A 149 24.64 -2.77 -6.60
N VAL A 150 25.27 -2.08 -5.63
CA VAL A 150 25.48 -2.61 -4.27
C VAL A 150 24.23 -2.40 -3.43
N ARG A 151 23.81 -3.45 -2.71
CA ARG A 151 22.68 -3.37 -1.79
C ARG A 151 23.00 -2.44 -0.61
N ILE A 152 22.15 -1.44 -0.44
CA ILE A 152 22.15 -0.57 0.73
C ILE A 152 21.41 -1.31 1.84
N LYS A 153 22.07 -1.45 2.98
CA LYS A 153 21.47 -2.05 4.17
C LYS A 153 20.46 -1.07 4.80
N PRO A 154 19.33 -1.56 5.31
CA PRO A 154 18.21 -0.70 5.69
C PRO A 154 18.43 0.07 7.00
N PHE A 155 19.27 -0.45 7.90
CA PHE A 155 19.53 0.18 9.18
C PHE A 155 20.91 0.82 9.18
N THR A 156 20.96 2.11 9.50
CA THR A 156 22.20 2.84 9.74
C THR A 156 22.21 3.32 11.18
N LEU A 157 23.17 2.86 11.97
CA LEU A 157 23.33 3.17 13.38
C LEU A 157 24.55 4.07 13.57
N GLU A 158 24.35 5.18 14.25
CA GLU A 158 25.40 6.13 14.61
C GLU A 158 25.66 6.07 16.11
N TYR A 159 26.89 5.73 16.47
CA TYR A 159 27.35 5.58 17.84
C TYR A 159 28.26 6.73 18.27
N GLU A 160 28.07 7.18 19.51
CA GLU A 160 28.98 8.02 20.26
C GLU A 160 29.93 7.12 21.07
N LEU A 161 31.24 7.26 20.83
CA LEU A 161 32.31 6.48 21.50
C LEU A 161 32.13 4.96 21.41
N GLY A 162 31.51 4.46 20.33
CA GLY A 162 31.34 3.03 20.07
C GLY A 162 30.34 2.28 20.96
N HIS A 163 29.71 2.94 21.93
CA HIS A 163 28.85 2.26 22.91
C HIS A 163 27.45 2.87 23.06
N LYS A 164 27.30 4.17 22.79
CA LYS A 164 26.03 4.86 22.96
C LYS A 164 25.44 5.19 21.61
N LEU A 165 24.27 4.63 21.30
CA LEU A 165 23.57 5.00 20.07
C LEU A 165 23.13 6.47 20.14
N TYR A 166 23.68 7.28 19.23
CA TYR A 166 23.29 8.67 19.02
C TYR A 166 22.03 8.76 18.16
N ARG A 167 22.01 8.02 17.04
CA ARG A 167 20.94 8.07 16.05
C ARG A 167 20.82 6.75 15.29
N ALA A 168 19.60 6.33 15.02
CA ALA A 168 19.30 5.25 14.08
C ALA A 168 18.46 5.80 12.92
N THR A 169 18.90 5.49 11.70
CA THR A 169 18.21 5.78 10.45
C THR A 169 17.71 4.47 9.85
N ILE A 170 16.47 4.49 9.39
CA ILE A 170 15.79 3.42 8.68
C ILE A 170 15.56 3.93 7.25
N ASP A 171 16.05 3.19 6.26
CA ASP A 171 15.80 3.41 4.83
C ASP A 171 15.28 2.10 4.24
N LEU A 172 13.99 2.09 3.90
CA LEU A 172 13.30 0.92 3.39
C LEU A 172 12.61 1.28 2.09
N SER A 173 12.51 0.31 1.20
CA SER A 173 11.67 0.43 0.03
C SER A 173 10.61 -0.65 0.05
N VAL A 174 9.37 -0.28 -0.27
CA VAL A 174 8.21 -1.17 -0.15
C VAL A 174 7.44 -1.15 -1.44
N ILE A 175 7.19 -2.33 -1.99
CA ILE A 175 6.38 -2.55 -3.17
C ILE A 175 5.06 -3.16 -2.70
N ALA A 176 3.94 -2.68 -3.26
CA ALA A 176 2.65 -3.30 -3.00
C ALA A 176 2.66 -4.74 -3.52
N ASP A 177 2.13 -5.66 -2.73
CA ASP A 177 2.03 -7.07 -3.09
C ASP A 177 1.05 -7.23 -4.26
N ASP A 178 1.55 -7.62 -5.43
CA ASP A 178 0.77 -7.74 -6.66
C ASP A 178 0.46 -9.22 -6.94
N ASP A 179 -0.49 -9.78 -6.18
CA ASP A 179 -1.07 -11.10 -6.48
C ASP A 179 -2.00 -11.04 -7.71
N ALA A 180 -2.29 -9.85 -8.23
CA ALA A 180 -3.12 -9.64 -9.39
C ALA A 180 -2.25 -9.36 -10.62
N ASN A 181 -1.57 -10.41 -11.12
CA ASN A 181 -0.87 -10.44 -12.40
C ASN A 181 -1.82 -10.07 -13.56
N LEU A 182 -2.07 -8.77 -13.70
CA LEU A 182 -2.85 -8.13 -14.73
C LEU A 182 -1.82 -7.32 -15.52
N ASP A 183 -1.16 -8.01 -16.45
CA ASP A 183 -0.37 -7.44 -17.54
C ASP A 183 -1.27 -6.49 -18.36
N MET A 184 -1.48 -5.28 -17.83
CA MET A 184 -1.90 -4.12 -18.59
C MET A 184 -0.66 -3.24 -18.72
N GLU A 185 -0.18 -3.20 -19.95
CA GLU A 185 0.96 -2.45 -20.45
C GLU A 185 1.16 -1.09 -19.75
N GLY A 186 2.25 -1.00 -18.98
CA GLY A 186 2.97 0.26 -18.76
C GLY A 186 2.71 1.04 -17.48
N ASP A 187 2.14 0.47 -16.42
CA ASP A 187 1.98 1.19 -15.14
C ASP A 187 2.87 0.57 -14.04
N TYR A 188 3.89 1.31 -13.65
CA TYR A 188 4.84 0.89 -12.62
C TYR A 188 4.11 0.80 -11.28
N VAL A 189 4.17 -0.35 -10.60
CA VAL A 189 3.78 -0.43 -9.19
C VAL A 189 4.63 0.59 -8.43
N GLY A 190 3.98 1.58 -7.81
CA GLY A 190 4.65 2.67 -7.13
C GLY A 190 5.51 2.14 -5.98
N GLU A 191 6.82 2.14 -6.17
CA GLU A 191 7.77 1.82 -5.12
C GLU A 191 7.74 2.94 -4.06
N LEU A 192 7.39 2.57 -2.82
CA LEU A 192 7.33 3.50 -1.71
C LEU A 192 8.63 3.45 -0.91
N ARG A 193 9.47 4.47 -1.09
CA ARG A 193 10.65 4.66 -0.25
C ARG A 193 10.29 5.36 1.06
N LEU A 194 10.71 4.74 2.16
CA LEU A 194 10.46 5.15 3.53
C LEU A 194 11.80 5.44 4.20
N VAL A 195 12.06 6.73 4.45
CA VAL A 195 13.26 7.16 5.17
C VAL A 195 12.85 7.84 6.45
N ALA A 196 13.39 7.38 7.57
CA ALA A 196 13.19 8.04 8.85
C ALA A 196 14.37 7.84 9.80
N SER A 197 14.46 8.74 10.78
CA SER A 197 15.52 8.71 11.78
C SER A 197 14.93 8.97 13.17
N ALA A 198 15.49 8.30 14.17
CA ALA A 198 15.16 8.50 15.58
C ALA A 198 16.41 8.52 16.45
N MET A 199 16.33 9.26 17.55
CA MET A 199 17.32 9.26 18.63
C MET A 199 16.70 8.58 19.87
N PRO A 200 17.43 7.69 20.56
CA PRO A 200 16.96 7.11 21.82
C PRO A 200 16.80 8.17 22.91
N ARG A 201 15.76 8.06 23.75
CA ARG A 201 15.56 8.98 24.89
C ARG A 201 16.24 8.54 26.17
N SER A 202 16.52 7.23 26.31
CA SER A 202 17.07 6.62 27.52
C SER A 202 18.58 6.83 27.70
N ALA A 203 19.27 7.33 26.68
CA ALA A 203 20.73 7.54 26.70
C ALA A 203 21.20 8.70 27.60
N ALA A 204 20.30 9.29 28.41
CA ALA A 204 20.59 10.42 29.29
C ALA A 204 20.86 10.06 30.76
N TYR A 205 20.72 8.79 31.17
CA TYR A 205 21.02 8.34 32.52
C TYR A 205 21.91 7.09 32.50
N GLY A 206 23.22 7.31 32.46
CA GLY A 206 24.19 6.35 32.98
C GLY A 206 24.49 6.75 34.43
N GLU A 207 24.13 5.89 35.37
CA GLU A 207 24.82 5.78 36.67
C GLU A 207 26.05 4.89 36.50
#